data_AF-V5FNV2-F1
#
_entry.id   AF-V5FNV2-F1
#
_cell.length_a   1.000
_cell.length_b   1.000
_cell.length_c   1.000
_cell.angle_alpha   90.00
_cell.angle_beta   90.00
_cell.angle_gamma   90.00
#
_symmetry.space_group_name_H-M   'P 1'
#
loop_
_entity.id
_entity.type
_entity.pdbx_description
1 polymer ?
#
loop_
_entity_poly.entity_id
_entity_poly.type
_entity_poly.pdbx_seq_one_letter_code
_entity_poly.pdbx_strand_id
1 'polypeptide(L)' 'MKNLIIGVDLATKEIQVCVYANKKAHSNQKMTPSQFSEYLAKLSPF' A
#
# COMPACT_ATOMS: atom_id res chain seq x y z
N MET A 1 16.29 4.67 8.06
CA MET A 1 15.17 3.74 7.86
C MET A 1 14.05 4.49 7.14
N LYS A 2 13.65 4.05 5.95
CA LYS A 2 12.47 4.59 5.26
C LYS A 2 11.26 3.85 5.82
N ASN A 3 10.54 4.48 6.75
CA ASN A 3 9.34 3.88 7.35
C ASN A 3 8.25 3.84 6.27
N LEU A 4 8.06 2.67 5.65
CA LEU A 4 6.94 2.41 4.75
C LEU A 4 5.70 2.15 5.63
N ILE A 5 4.77 3.11 5.64
CA ILE A 5 3.47 2.96 6.30
C ILE A 5 2.46 2.71 5.19
N ILE A 6 1.78 1.56 5.23
CA ILE A 6 0.70 1.19 4.32
C ILE A 6 -0.62 1.30 5.11
N GLY A 7 -1.47 2.24 4.73
CA GLY A 7 -2.86 2.28 5.17
C GLY A 7 -3.73 1.45 4.24
N VAL A 8 -4.76 0.77 4.77
CA VAL A 8 -5.77 0.02 4.02
C VAL A 8 -7.16 0.49 4.46
N ASP A 9 -7.93 1.02 3.51
CA ASP A 9 -9.37 1.30 3.69
C ASP A 9 -10.18 0.16 3.07
N LEU A 10 -11.17 -0.35 3.81
CA LEU A 10 -12.02 -1.49 3.44
C LEU A 10 -13.41 -1.08 2.93
N ALA A 11 -13.68 0.20 2.71
CA ALA A 11 -15.04 0.69 2.49
C ALA A 11 -15.75 0.23 1.20
N THR A 12 -15.07 -0.35 0.19
CA THR A 12 -15.74 -0.66 -1.10
C THR A 12 -15.06 -1.78 -1.90
N LYS A 13 -14.97 -3.03 -1.43
CA LYS A 13 -14.37 -4.18 -2.20
C LYS A 13 -13.00 -3.90 -2.85
N GLU A 14 -12.33 -2.84 -2.45
CA GLU A 14 -11.11 -2.28 -3.01
C GLU A 14 -10.21 -1.98 -1.81
N ILE A 15 -8.95 -2.38 -1.93
CA ILE A 15 -7.88 -2.07 -0.98
C ILE A 15 -7.13 -0.86 -1.54
N GLN A 16 -7.18 0.27 -0.82
CA GLN A 16 -6.33 1.41 -1.16
C GLN A 16 -5.00 1.30 -0.43
N VAL A 17 -3.90 1.32 -1.17
CA VAL A 17 -2.53 1.34 -0.66
C VAL A 17 -1.98 2.74 -0.76
N CYS A 18 -1.74 3.37 0.39
CA CYS A 18 -1.05 4.65 0.48
C CYS A 18 0.45 4.41 0.75
N VAL A 19 1.32 4.86 -0.14
CA VAL A 19 2.77 4.87 0.10
C VAL A 19 3.16 6.21 0.71
N TYR A 20 3.50 6.21 2.00
CA TYR A 20 3.98 7.40 2.70
C TYR A 20 5.50 7.36 2.85
N ALA A 21 6.18 8.38 2.31
CA ALA A 21 7.64 8.55 2.41
C ALA A 21 7.98 10.05 2.46
N ASN A 22 9.13 10.43 3.01
CA ASN A 22 9.56 11.83 3.09
C ASN A 22 8.51 12.81 3.66
N LYS A 23 7.71 12.35 4.63
CA LYS A 23 6.60 13.10 5.25
C LYS A 23 5.47 13.50 4.27
N LYS A 24 5.33 12.80 3.14
CA LYS A 24 4.27 13.02 2.16
C LYS A 24 3.69 11.70 1.66
N ALA A 25 2.39 11.71 1.34
CA ALA A 25 1.77 10.62 0.59
C ALA A 25 2.22 10.74 -0.87
N HIS A 26 2.91 9.72 -1.37
CA HIS A 26 3.44 9.70 -2.73
C HIS A 26 2.47 9.07 -3.74
N SER A 27 1.64 8.13 -3.29
CA SER A 27 0.69 7.43 -4.15
C SER A 27 -0.45 6.87 -3.31
N ASN A 28 -1.67 6.98 -3.84
CA ASN A 28 -2.84 6.24 -3.40
C ASN A 28 -3.28 5.34 -4.55
N GLN A 29 -2.90 4.06 -4.49
CA GLN A 29 -3.30 3.07 -5.48
C GLN A 29 -4.47 2.26 -4.97
N LYS A 30 -5.55 2.21 -5.75
CA LYS A 30 -6.63 1.26 -5.57
C LYS A 30 -6.20 -0.10 -6.12
N MET A 31 -6.39 -1.15 -5.33
CA MET A 31 -6.05 -2.53 -5.67
C MET A 31 -7.21 -3.46 -5.29
N THR A 32 -7.41 -4.52 -6.04
CA THR A 32 -8.23 -5.66 -5.58
C THR A 32 -7.46 -6.45 -4.50
N PRO A 33 -8.14 -7.34 -3.75
CA PRO A 33 -7.46 -8.22 -2.80
C PRO A 33 -6.34 -9.09 -3.42
N SER A 34 -6.49 -9.54 -4.67
CA SER A 34 -5.44 -10.31 -5.36
C SER A 34 -4.23 -9.44 -5.71
N GLN A 35 -4.48 -8.24 -6.25
CA GLN A 35 -3.43 -7.28 -6.58
C GLN A 35 -2.66 -6.84 -5.34
N PHE A 36 -3.36 -6.65 -4.22
CA PHE A 36 -2.72 -6.34 -2.95
C PHE A 36 -1.86 -7.49 -2.43
N SER A 37 -2.32 -8.73 -2.55
CA SER A 37 -1.53 -9.92 -2.15
C SER A 37 -0.24 -10.04 -2.96
N GLU A 38 -0.31 -9.81 -4.28
CA GLU A 38 0.89 -9.76 -5.13
C GLU A 38 1.82 -8.60 -4.77
N TYR A 39 1.25 -7.44 -4.43
CA TYR A 39 2.02 -6.28 -3.98
C TYR A 39 2.78 -6.58 -2.69
N LEU A 40 2.14 -7.22 -1.70
CA LEU A 40 2.79 -7.68 -0.48
C LEU A 40 3.88 -8.73 -0.76
N ALA A 41 3.66 -9.67 -1.67
CA ALA A 41 4.67 -10.67 -2.03
C ALA A 41 5.90 -10.06 -2.72
N LYS A 42 5.73 -8.94 -3.44
CA LYS A 42 6.81 -8.18 -4.09
C LYS A 42 7.51 -7.20 -3.15
N LEU A 43 6.94 -6.91 -1.98
CA LEU A 43 7.59 -6.09 -0.97
C LEU A 43 8.72 -6.88 -0.31
N SER A 44 9.93 -6.73 -0.84
CA SER A 44 11.12 -7.24 -0.17
C SER A 44 11.35 -6.48 1.15
N PRO A 45 11.53 -7.17 2.29
CA PRO A 45 12.01 -6.53 3.50
C PRO A 45 13.44 -6.06 3.25
N PHE A 46 13.68 -4.76 3.40
CA PHE A 46 15.03 -4.19 3.42
C PHE A 46 15.60 -4.25 4.84
#